data_AF-A0A355SVI7-F1
#
_entry.id   AF-A0A355SVI7-F1
#
_cell.length_a   1.000
_cell.length_b   1.000
_cell.length_c   1.000
_cell.angle_alpha   90.00
_cell.angle_beta   90.00
_cell.angle_gamma   90.00
#
_symmetry.space_group_name_H-M   'P 1'
#
loop_
_entity.id
_entity.type
_entity.pdbx_description
1 polymer ?
#
loop_
_entity_poly.entity_id
_entity_poly.type
_entity_poly.pdbx_seq_one_letter_code
_entity_poly.pdbx_strand_id
1 'polypeptide(L)'
;QAYWPLPWYLRQFETIGYWIEPIDTLRDCPIVFAMQDTAADCDALLSASHVPLPRGLRANVQLMMYVRRDLWQRWIHPNQE
;
A
#
# COMPACT_ATOMS: atom_id res chain seq x y z
N GLN A 1 15.62 -15.97 -7.97
CA GLN A 1 15.02 -14.69 -8.41
C GLN A 1 13.68 -15.02 -9.07
N ALA A 2 12.56 -14.85 -8.35
CA ALA A 2 11.24 -15.17 -8.89
C ALA A 2 10.53 -13.85 -9.16
N TYR A 3 10.50 -13.46 -10.44
CA TYR A 3 9.65 -12.39 -10.92
C TYR A 3 8.19 -12.81 -10.77
N TRP A 4 7.49 -12.04 -9.95
CA TRP A 4 6.04 -12.01 -9.85
C TRP A 4 5.47 -11.56 -11.20
N PRO A 5 4.46 -12.19 -11.81
CA PRO A 5 3.45 -11.38 -12.44
C PRO A 5 2.59 -10.82 -11.31
N LEU A 6 2.47 -9.50 -11.25
CA LEU A 6 1.38 -8.85 -10.50
C LEU A 6 0.08 -9.59 -10.81
N PRO A 7 -0.80 -9.82 -9.82
CA PRO A 7 -2.13 -10.34 -10.09
C PRO A 7 -2.71 -9.59 -11.28
N TRP A 8 -3.19 -10.31 -12.29
CA TRP A 8 -3.56 -9.75 -13.59
C TRP A 8 -4.52 -8.57 -13.48
N TYR A 9 -5.38 -8.53 -12.45
CA TYR A 9 -6.32 -7.45 -12.18
C TYR A 9 -5.61 -6.12 -11.87
N LEU A 10 -4.38 -6.14 -11.36
CA LEU A 10 -3.61 -4.92 -11.12
C LEU A 10 -3.22 -4.21 -12.43
N ARG A 11 -3.22 -4.92 -13.58
CA ARG A 11 -3.00 -4.31 -14.89
C ARG A 11 -4.15 -3.41 -15.34
N GLN A 12 -5.31 -3.47 -14.70
CA GLN A 12 -6.42 -2.56 -14.99
C GLN A 12 -6.23 -1.17 -14.38
N PHE A 13 -5.28 -1.01 -13.43
CA PHE A 13 -4.96 0.30 -12.88
C PHE A 13 -3.95 1.00 -13.77
N GLU A 14 -4.29 2.21 -14.20
CA GLU A 14 -3.45 3.04 -15.07
C GLU A 14 -2.39 3.83 -14.28
N THR A 15 -2.54 3.90 -12.96
CA THR A 15 -1.64 4.66 -12.07
C THR A 15 -0.95 3.71 -11.10
N ILE A 16 0.09 3.04 -11.59
CA ILE A 16 0.94 2.14 -10.81
C ILE A 16 2.40 2.57 -10.92
N GLY A 17 3.17 2.34 -9.87
CA GLY A 17 4.61 2.62 -9.85
C GLY A 17 5.36 1.69 -8.91
N TYR A 18 6.68 1.60 -9.11
CA TYR A 18 7.60 0.81 -8.29
C TYR A 18 8.77 1.69 -7.90
N TRP A 19 9.05 1.73 -6.61
CA TRP A 19 10.16 2.49 -6.05
C TRP A 19 10.98 1.59 -5.15
N ILE A 20 12.29 1.81 -5.17
CA ILE A 20 13.23 1.12 -4.28
C ILE A 20 13.13 1.74 -2.87
N GLU A 21 12.96 3.07 -2.81
CA GLU A 21 12.89 3.85 -1.59
C GLU A 21 11.59 4.67 -1.55
N PRO A 22 11.05 4.99 -0.36
CA PRO A 22 9.86 5.82 -0.26
C PRO A 22 10.14 7.25 -0.75
N ILE A 23 9.23 7.79 -1.56
CA ILE A 23 9.29 9.18 -2.04
C ILE A 23 8.05 9.94 -1.58
N ASP A 24 8.15 11.25 -1.41
CA ASP A 24 7.06 12.07 -0.85
C ASP A 24 5.73 11.94 -1.61
N THR A 25 5.78 11.74 -2.93
CA THR A 25 4.58 11.59 -3.76
C THR A 25 3.80 10.30 -3.49
N LEU A 26 4.36 9.34 -2.73
CA LEU A 26 3.61 8.18 -2.24
C LEU A 26 2.42 8.57 -1.35
N ARG A 27 2.43 9.79 -0.78
CA ARG A 27 1.31 10.33 0.00
C ARG A 27 0.03 10.50 -0.83
N ASP A 28 0.19 10.66 -2.15
CA ASP A 28 -0.93 10.86 -3.08
C ASP A 28 -1.55 9.52 -3.52
N CYS A 29 -0.79 8.43 -3.40
CA CYS A 29 -1.25 7.10 -3.78
C CYS A 29 -2.38 6.62 -2.85
N PRO A 30 -3.51 6.12 -3.39
CA PRO A 30 -4.60 5.54 -2.58
C PRO A 30 -4.18 4.35 -1.71
N ILE A 31 -3.27 3.54 -2.24
CA ILE A 31 -2.78 2.29 -1.65
C ILE A 31 -1.28 2.20 -1.92
N VAL A 32 -0.49 1.90 -0.89
CA VAL A 32 0.95 1.63 -1.00
C VAL A 32 1.25 0.27 -0.39
N PHE A 33 2.03 -0.54 -1.09
CA PHE A 33 2.55 -1.81 -0.57
C PHE A 33 4.04 -1.65 -0.28
N ALA A 34 4.45 -1.93 0.96
CA ALA A 34 5.85 -1.92 1.38
C ALA A 34 6.30 -3.32 1.79
N MET A 35 7.47 -3.74 1.31
CA MET A 35 8.12 -4.94 1.81
C MET A 35 8.65 -4.68 3.23
N GLN A 36 8.98 -5.74 3.97
CA GLN A 36 9.45 -5.60 5.36
C GLN A 36 10.66 -4.66 5.48
N ASP A 37 11.58 -4.74 4.53
CA ASP A 37 12.82 -3.95 4.53
C ASP A 37 12.58 -2.43 4.40
N THR A 38 11.46 -2.02 3.79
CA THR A 38 11.11 -0.60 3.59
C THR A 38 9.90 -0.17 4.43
N ALA A 39 9.36 -1.07 5.26
CA ALA A 39 8.13 -0.80 5.99
C ALA A 39 8.30 0.34 7.00
N ALA A 40 9.42 0.39 7.73
CA ALA A 40 9.68 1.42 8.72
C ALA A 40 9.78 2.83 8.10
N ASP A 41 10.44 2.97 6.95
CA ASP A 41 10.55 4.24 6.25
C ASP A 41 9.20 4.68 5.67
N CYS A 42 8.42 3.73 5.15
CA CYS A 42 7.04 3.99 4.74
C CYS A 42 6.15 4.40 5.92
N ASP A 43 6.31 3.80 7.11
CA ASP A 43 5.54 4.18 8.30
C ASP A 43 5.86 5.64 8.70
N ALA A 44 7.15 6.00 8.72
CA ALA A 44 7.58 7.38 8.99
C ALA A 44 6.99 8.37 7.98
N LEU A 45 6.95 8.01 6.70
CA LEU A 45 6.38 8.84 5.65
C LEU A 45 4.83 8.92 5.75
N LEU A 46 4.14 7.80 5.89
CA LEU A 46 2.70 7.68 5.60
C LEU A 46 1.81 7.71 6.84
N SER A 47 2.34 7.63 8.07
CA SER A 47 1.56 7.56 9.32
C SER A 47 0.50 8.66 9.48
N ALA A 48 0.78 9.87 8.97
CA ALA A 48 -0.16 10.98 9.02
C ALA A 48 -1.33 10.84 8.02
N SER A 49 -1.10 10.28 6.83
CA SER A 49 -2.08 10.25 5.74
C SER A 49 -2.74 8.89 5.51
N HIS A 50 -2.15 7.81 6.01
CA HIS A 50 -2.59 6.44 5.75
C HIS A 50 -2.84 5.64 7.03
N VAL A 51 -3.58 4.55 6.88
CA VAL A 51 -3.77 3.51 7.89
C VAL A 51 -2.91 2.30 7.50
N PRO A 52 -1.97 1.86 8.35
CA PRO A 52 -1.15 0.67 8.10
C PRO A 52 -1.94 -0.60 8.39
N LEU A 53 -1.80 -1.60 7.52
CA LEU A 53 -2.49 -2.88 7.56
C LEU A 53 -1.49 -4.00 7.23
N PRO A 54 -1.00 -4.76 8.23
CA PRO A 54 -0.12 -5.90 7.99
C PRO A 54 -0.82 -6.99 7.17
N ARG A 55 -0.17 -7.52 6.12
CA ARG A 55 -0.73 -8.58 5.26
C ARG A 55 0.31 -9.64 4.93
N GLY A 56 -0.16 -10.85 4.66
CA GLY A 56 0.65 -11.89 4.00
C GLY A 56 0.47 -11.83 2.48
N LEU A 57 1.59 -11.84 1.74
CA LEU A 57 1.57 -11.96 0.28
C LEU A 57 1.55 -13.42 -0.17
N ARG A 58 2.36 -14.25 0.48
CA ARG A 58 2.41 -15.71 0.35
C ARG A 58 2.98 -16.31 1.63
N ALA A 59 3.07 -17.64 1.72
CA ALA A 59 3.74 -18.32 2.82
C ALA A 59 5.12 -17.69 3.09
N ASN A 60 5.35 -17.28 4.34
CA ASN A 60 6.59 -16.66 4.82
C ASN A 60 6.97 -15.32 4.16
N VAL A 61 6.05 -14.65 3.46
CA VAL A 61 6.29 -13.29 2.94
C VAL A 61 5.20 -12.37 3.46
N GLN A 62 5.61 -11.49 4.38
CA GLN A 62 4.76 -10.43 4.93
C GLN A 62 5.04 -9.11 4.20
N LEU A 63 4.04 -8.24 4.18
CA LEU A 63 4.17 -6.87 3.70
C LEU A 63 3.31 -5.95 4.57
N MET A 64 3.57 -4.65 4.49
CA MET A 64 2.68 -3.62 5.02
C MET A 64 1.88 -3.02 3.88
N MET A 65 0.56 -2.96 4.03
CA MET A 65 -0.33 -2.25 3.12
C MET A 65 -0.79 -0.96 3.79
N TYR A 66 -0.60 0.17 3.15
CA TYR A 66 -1.07 1.47 3.61
C TYR A 66 -2.27 1.89 2.77
N VAL A 67 -3.37 2.26 3.42
CA VAL A 67 -4.58 2.77 2.75
C VAL A 67 -4.81 4.20 3.17
N ARG A 68 -5.01 5.11 2.21
CA ARG A 68 -5.23 6.52 2.51
C ARG A 68 -6.46 6.70 3.41
N ARG A 69 -6.33 7.56 4.42
CA ARG A 69 -7.28 7.60 5.54
C ARG A 69 -8.70 7.96 5.10
N ASP A 70 -8.87 8.86 4.14
CA ASP A 70 -10.17 9.21 3.55
C ASP A 70 -10.88 7.99 2.94
N LEU A 71 -10.15 7.16 2.19
CA LEU A 71 -10.68 5.95 1.58
C LEU A 71 -10.97 4.88 2.63
N TRP A 72 -10.08 4.73 3.62
CA TRP A 72 -10.31 3.82 4.72
C TRP A 72 -11.60 4.13 5.47
N GLN A 73 -11.82 5.41 5.82
CA GLN A 73 -13.03 5.85 6.53
C GLN A 73 -14.30 5.53 5.73
N ARG A 74 -14.31 5.84 4.42
CA ARG A 74 -15.44 5.51 3.54
C ARG A 74 -15.70 4.00 3.48
N TRP A 75 -14.66 3.19 3.51
CA TRP A 75 -14.78 1.74 3.43
C TRP A 75 -15.32 1.09 4.71
N ILE A 76 -14.86 1.54 5.89
CA ILE A 76 -15.36 1.03 7.18
C ILE A 76 -16.72 1.62 7.58
N HIS A 77 -17.13 2.72 6.96
CA HIS A 77 -18.40 3.40 7.19
C HIS A 77 -19.18 3.60 5.88
N PRO A 78 -19.61 2.51 5.22
CA PRO A 78 -20.18 2.58 3.86
C PRO A 78 -21.54 3.30 3.77
N ASN A 79 -22.21 3.56 4.90
CA ASN A 79 -23.60 4.07 4.97
C ASN A 79 -23.71 5.39 5.74
N GLN A 80 -22.66 6.21 5.78
CA GLN A 80 -22.68 7.55 6.38
C GLN A 80 -22.56 8.58 5.25
N GLU A 81 -23.68 8.81 4.56
CA GLU A 81 -23.93 10.00 3.70
C GLU A 81 -24.92 10.94 4.40
#